data_AF-A0A7X8TFU6-F1
#
_entry.id   AF-A0A7X8TFU6-F1
#
_cell.length_a   1.000
_cell.length_b   1.000
_cell.length_c   1.000
_cell.angle_alpha   90.00
_cell.angle_beta   90.00
_cell.angle_gamma   90.00
#
_symmetry.space_group_name_H-M   'P 1'
#
loop_
_entity.id
_entity.type
_entity.pdbx_description
1 polymer ?
#
loop_
_entity_poly.entity_id
_entity_poly.type
_entity_poly.pdbx_seq_one_letter_code
_entity_poly.pdbx_strand_id
1 'polypeptide(L)'
;MVRVLQAGLIAIGTLITATLRFFVVVRYWIVPGRPPPRRRRNKEPGRSYADPKTRIAIDAVEKVFVRDFKWSFRRLPASKIGIDARAEILDGGRPKGKFLPLQIRSIPSWEETGDGYIHRGESSHLDYWAKHSLHVYVVIVDAQTGMMRWQRAEKGNCEETETEWSIVIPAANLLDATARLCFDEAIASDPETLLRSAFALDRELMEEVQDQTTYFVWDEWGDTTAIFCNLRIYIGEGKREEPDVQIDYHLRANNLHEIMIRLFPWAAYSYAEPIKEYSGEVAVHVLDVKLRPEAEAYLEFEDFLEAGYPDEEMPWAPESEGYVTAEEEEAFWRSRGVSRGHRDREK
;
A
#
# COMPACT_ATOMS: atom_id res chain seq x y z
N MET A 1 -7.53 -77.09 -10.77
CA MET A 1 -8.75 -76.65 -11.46
C MET A 1 -9.73 -76.13 -10.42
N VAL A 2 -10.22 -74.91 -10.64
CA VAL A 2 -11.44 -74.29 -10.11
C VAL A 2 -11.47 -73.82 -8.63
N ARG A 3 -11.61 -72.50 -8.53
CA ARG A 3 -11.90 -71.64 -7.37
C ARG A 3 -13.32 -71.86 -6.86
N VAL A 4 -13.56 -71.65 -5.55
CA VAL A 4 -14.87 -71.24 -5.03
C VAL A 4 -14.73 -70.20 -3.90
N LEU A 5 -15.30 -69.03 -4.17
CA LEU A 5 -15.98 -67.99 -3.34
C LEU A 5 -15.73 -67.96 -1.81
N GLN A 6 -15.23 -66.85 -1.25
CA GLN A 6 -15.97 -65.64 -0.78
C GLN A 6 -17.13 -65.90 0.20
N ALA A 7 -16.97 -65.49 1.46
CA ALA A 7 -17.87 -64.59 2.22
C ALA A 7 -17.58 -64.56 3.75
N GLY A 8 -17.76 -63.40 4.39
CA GLY A 8 -18.04 -63.24 5.84
C GLY A 8 -16.91 -62.61 6.68
N LEU A 9 -16.76 -61.28 6.72
CA LEU A 9 -17.39 -60.28 7.62
C LEU A 9 -16.87 -60.22 9.08
N ILE A 10 -16.35 -59.01 9.40
CA ILE A 10 -16.45 -58.23 10.65
C ILE A 10 -15.55 -58.60 11.85
N ALA A 11 -14.68 -57.65 12.23
CA ALA A 11 -14.66 -56.94 13.53
C ALA A 11 -13.25 -56.36 13.77
N ILE A 12 -13.01 -55.07 13.49
CA ILE A 12 -12.95 -53.97 14.48
C ILE A 12 -11.81 -54.15 15.51
N GLY A 13 -10.89 -53.19 15.51
CA GLY A 13 -10.25 -52.75 16.76
C GLY A 13 -8.78 -52.36 16.64
N THR A 14 -8.55 -51.07 16.36
CA THR A 14 -7.47 -50.22 16.93
C THR A 14 -6.00 -50.57 16.61
N LEU A 15 -5.05 -49.68 16.31
CA LEU A 15 -4.79 -48.34 16.86
C LEU A 15 -3.61 -47.71 16.05
N ILE A 16 -3.76 -46.43 15.66
CA ILE A 16 -2.75 -45.34 15.78
C ILE A 16 -1.51 -45.24 14.85
N THR A 17 -1.59 -44.18 14.02
CA THR A 17 -0.59 -43.15 13.64
C THR A 17 0.62 -43.46 12.75
N ALA A 18 0.56 -42.96 11.51
CA ALA A 18 1.58 -42.05 10.98
C ALA A 18 0.91 -41.05 10.02
N THR A 19 0.83 -39.80 10.46
CA THR A 19 0.17 -38.67 9.81
C THR A 19 1.00 -38.16 8.63
N LEU A 20 0.49 -38.35 7.41
CA LEU A 20 0.97 -37.62 6.23
C LEU A 20 0.15 -36.34 6.07
N ARG A 21 0.85 -35.22 6.09
CA ARG A 21 0.36 -33.87 5.81
C ARG A 21 -0.19 -33.78 4.38
N PHE A 22 -1.51 -33.75 4.22
CA PHE A 22 -2.18 -33.28 3.01
C PHE A 22 -3.60 -32.83 3.36
N PHE A 23 -3.73 -31.60 3.86
CA PHE A 23 -5.00 -30.87 3.89
C PHE A 23 -4.72 -29.41 3.56
N VAL A 24 -4.54 -29.16 2.27
CA VAL A 24 -4.91 -27.90 1.63
C VAL A 24 -6.16 -28.24 0.81
N VAL A 25 -7.12 -27.32 0.81
CA VAL A 25 -8.36 -27.31 0.02
C VAL A 25 -9.58 -27.96 0.71
N VAL A 26 -10.68 -27.22 0.63
CA VAL A 26 -12.09 -27.51 0.98
C VAL A 26 -12.52 -27.09 2.39
N ARG A 27 -12.71 -25.77 2.59
CA ARG A 27 -13.72 -25.28 3.56
C ARG A 27 -14.24 -23.85 3.34
N TYR A 28 -14.35 -23.39 2.10
CA TYR A 28 -15.08 -22.16 1.77
C TYR A 28 -16.15 -22.43 0.72
N TRP A 29 -17.18 -23.17 1.09
CA TRP A 29 -18.47 -23.18 0.40
C TRP A 29 -19.54 -23.55 1.42
N ILE A 30 -20.24 -22.55 1.97
CA ILE A 30 -21.66 -22.55 2.31
C ILE A 30 -22.05 -21.06 2.46
N VAL A 31 -22.90 -20.61 1.53
CA VAL A 31 -23.42 -19.24 1.28
C VAL A 31 -22.44 -18.25 0.61
N PRO A 32 -22.54 -18.04 -0.72
CA PRO A 32 -21.86 -16.95 -1.38
C PRO A 32 -22.71 -15.68 -1.23
N GLY A 33 -22.31 -14.77 -0.35
CA GLY A 33 -22.60 -13.36 -0.61
C GLY A 33 -21.90 -13.04 -1.93
N ARG A 34 -22.66 -12.71 -2.98
CA ARG A 34 -22.04 -12.16 -4.19
C ARG A 34 -21.37 -10.86 -3.75
N PRO A 35 -20.03 -10.73 -3.80
CA PRO A 35 -19.46 -9.39 -3.69
C PRO A 35 -20.11 -8.53 -4.76
N PRO A 36 -20.39 -7.24 -4.49
CA PRO A 36 -20.97 -6.37 -5.49
C PRO A 36 -20.16 -6.51 -6.77
N PRO A 37 -20.78 -6.55 -7.96
CA PRO A 37 -20.03 -6.68 -9.20
C PRO A 37 -19.02 -5.53 -9.23
N ARG A 38 -17.74 -5.86 -9.05
CA ARG A 38 -16.65 -4.90 -9.21
C ARG A 38 -16.86 -4.30 -10.58
N ARG A 39 -17.21 -3.02 -10.62
CA ARG A 39 -17.26 -2.26 -11.86
C ARG A 39 -15.85 -2.41 -12.43
N ARG A 40 -15.68 -3.27 -13.43
CA ARG A 40 -14.58 -3.15 -14.38
C ARG A 40 -14.68 -1.72 -14.87
N ARG A 41 -13.84 -0.86 -14.30
CA ARG A 41 -13.72 0.51 -14.74
C ARG A 41 -13.00 0.35 -16.08
N ASN A 42 -13.79 0.15 -17.13
CA ASN A 42 -13.35 0.36 -18.51
C ASN A 42 -13.03 1.86 -18.64
N LYS A 43 -11.93 2.27 -18.03
CA LYS A 43 -11.15 3.38 -18.52
C LYS A 43 -10.06 2.67 -19.31
N GLU A 44 -10.02 2.91 -20.61
CA GLU A 44 -8.74 2.87 -21.32
C GLU A 44 -7.70 3.53 -20.40
N PRO A 45 -6.49 2.98 -20.24
CA PRO A 45 -5.44 3.62 -19.47
C PRO A 45 -5.09 4.93 -20.20
N GLY A 46 -5.88 5.96 -19.93
CA GLY A 46 -5.59 7.31 -20.32
C GLY A 46 -4.37 7.65 -19.50
N ARG A 47 -3.19 7.52 -20.12
CA ARG A 47 -1.94 8.13 -19.65
C ARG A 47 -2.28 9.60 -19.38
N SER A 48 -2.66 9.91 -18.15
CA SER A 48 -2.87 11.26 -17.68
C SER A 48 -1.47 11.84 -17.56
N TYR A 49 -1.01 12.36 -18.69
CA TYR A 49 0.24 13.03 -18.83
C TYR A 49 0.21 14.23 -17.88
N ALA A 50 0.91 14.12 -16.75
CA ALA A 50 1.04 15.21 -15.78
C ALA A 50 1.38 16.52 -16.50
N ASP A 51 0.77 17.63 -16.06
CA ASP A 51 0.97 18.97 -16.60
C ASP A 51 2.48 19.27 -16.75
N PRO A 52 2.96 19.91 -17.84
CA PRO A 52 4.38 20.18 -18.04
C PRO A 52 5.06 20.87 -16.85
N LYS A 53 4.36 21.76 -16.13
CA LYS A 53 4.94 22.42 -14.95
C LYS A 53 5.15 21.43 -13.81
N THR A 54 4.19 20.54 -13.58
CA THR A 54 4.31 19.48 -12.58
C THR A 54 5.48 18.56 -12.90
N ARG A 55 5.70 18.21 -14.16
CA ARG A 55 6.87 17.40 -14.54
C ARG A 55 8.20 18.08 -14.24
N ILE A 56 8.33 19.36 -14.61
CA ILE A 56 9.54 20.14 -14.34
C ILE A 56 9.81 20.24 -12.84
N ALA A 57 8.75 20.42 -12.04
CA ALA A 57 8.86 20.41 -10.58
C ALA A 57 9.31 19.05 -10.04
N ILE A 58 8.73 17.95 -10.52
CA ILE A 58 9.15 16.59 -10.15
C ILE A 58 10.62 16.36 -10.53
N ASP A 59 11.05 16.77 -11.72
CA ASP A 59 12.45 16.65 -12.15
C ASP A 59 13.41 17.42 -11.23
N ALA A 60 13.02 18.61 -10.77
CA ALA A 60 13.82 19.43 -9.87
C ALA A 60 13.95 18.77 -8.48
N VAL A 61 12.84 18.27 -7.95
CA VAL A 61 12.80 17.58 -6.66
C VAL A 61 13.59 16.27 -6.72
N GLU A 62 13.36 15.45 -7.75
CA GLU A 62 14.08 14.19 -7.96
C GLU A 62 15.60 14.40 -7.96
N LYS A 63 16.08 15.46 -8.60
CA LYS A 63 17.52 15.80 -8.59
C LYS A 63 18.05 15.99 -7.17
N VAL A 64 17.33 16.64 -6.26
CA VAL A 64 17.78 16.79 -4.86
C VAL A 64 17.85 15.43 -4.17
N PHE A 65 16.78 14.63 -4.27
CA PHE A 65 16.73 13.31 -3.62
C PHE A 65 17.82 12.36 -4.15
N VAL A 66 18.01 12.30 -5.47
CA VAL A 66 18.99 11.39 -6.09
C VAL A 66 20.42 11.93 -5.95
N ARG A 67 20.67 13.20 -6.28
CA ARG A 67 22.02 13.78 -6.31
C ARG A 67 22.53 14.12 -4.92
N ASP A 68 21.71 14.77 -4.10
CA ASP A 68 22.16 15.34 -2.82
C ASP A 68 21.91 14.38 -1.67
N PHE A 69 20.74 13.72 -1.63
CA PHE A 69 20.44 12.75 -0.57
C PHE A 69 20.98 11.36 -0.87
N LYS A 70 21.29 11.05 -2.13
CA LYS A 70 21.69 9.70 -2.58
C LYS A 70 20.62 8.66 -2.27
N TRP A 71 19.36 9.06 -2.37
CA TRP A 71 18.18 8.22 -2.15
C TRP A 71 17.59 7.75 -3.48
N SER A 72 16.78 6.69 -3.44
CA SER A 72 16.06 6.26 -4.63
C SER A 72 14.80 7.12 -4.79
N PHE A 73 14.39 7.34 -6.03
CA PHE A 73 13.22 8.14 -6.34
C PHE A 73 12.40 7.43 -7.40
N ARG A 74 11.10 7.31 -7.17
CA ARG A 74 10.15 6.74 -8.12
C ARG A 74 8.99 7.70 -8.29
N ARG A 75 8.79 8.14 -9.52
CA ARG A 75 7.58 8.85 -9.93
C ARG A 75 6.41 7.89 -9.90
N LEU A 76 5.29 8.33 -9.36
CA LEU A 76 4.04 7.60 -9.48
C LEU A 76 3.32 8.07 -10.74
N PRO A 77 2.51 7.23 -11.39
CA PRO A 77 1.53 7.69 -12.37
C PRO A 77 0.69 8.84 -11.78
N ALA A 78 0.05 9.64 -12.63
CA ALA A 78 -0.81 10.72 -12.14
C ALA A 78 -1.91 10.14 -11.23
N SER A 79 -1.70 10.27 -9.92
CA SER A 79 -2.42 9.47 -8.95
C SER A 79 -3.71 10.16 -8.54
N LYS A 80 -4.75 9.37 -8.28
CA LYS A 80 -6.03 9.89 -7.76
C LYS A 80 -5.97 10.22 -6.27
N ILE A 81 -4.90 9.77 -5.61
CA ILE A 81 -4.70 9.86 -4.17
C ILE A 81 -3.82 11.04 -3.75
N GLY A 82 -3.40 11.87 -4.72
CA GLY A 82 -2.69 13.13 -4.48
C GLY A 82 -1.20 12.99 -4.15
N ILE A 83 -0.58 11.84 -4.45
CA ILE A 83 0.85 11.56 -4.29
C ILE A 83 1.50 11.48 -5.67
N ASP A 84 2.51 12.32 -5.94
CA ASP A 84 3.14 12.42 -7.26
C ASP A 84 4.40 11.55 -7.37
N ALA A 85 5.07 11.28 -6.26
CA ALA A 85 6.27 10.45 -6.21
C ALA A 85 6.48 9.82 -4.84
N ARG A 86 7.33 8.80 -4.79
CA ARG A 86 7.92 8.30 -3.55
C ARG A 86 9.44 8.31 -3.63
N ALA A 87 10.10 8.72 -2.55
CA ALA A 87 11.54 8.50 -2.36
C ALA A 87 11.77 7.37 -1.36
N GLU A 88 12.87 6.64 -1.48
CA GLU A 88 13.28 5.63 -0.49
C GLU A 88 14.66 5.97 0.08
N ILE A 89 14.75 5.94 1.41
CA ILE A 89 16.03 6.14 2.10
C ILE A 89 16.98 4.98 1.77
N LEU A 90 18.17 5.33 1.32
CA LEU A 90 19.27 4.40 1.07
C LEU A 90 20.40 4.58 2.08
N ASP A 91 21.01 3.46 2.46
CA ASP A 91 22.24 3.43 3.25
C ASP A 91 23.34 2.73 2.47
N GLY A 92 24.37 3.49 2.08
CA GLY A 92 25.41 3.01 1.17
C GLY A 92 24.86 2.53 -0.18
N GLY A 93 23.70 3.05 -0.62
CA GLY A 93 22.99 2.58 -1.82
C GLY A 93 22.10 1.36 -1.60
N ARG A 94 22.00 0.84 -0.37
CA ARG A 94 21.10 -0.28 -0.04
C ARG A 94 19.73 0.25 0.39
N PRO A 95 18.62 -0.27 -0.15
CA PRO A 95 17.27 0.12 0.23
C PRO A 95 17.00 -0.14 1.71
N LYS A 96 16.38 0.80 2.44
CA LYS A 96 15.96 0.58 3.84
C LYS A 96 14.49 0.21 4.00
N GLY A 97 13.69 0.24 2.93
CA GLY A 97 12.24 0.09 2.98
C GLY A 97 11.51 1.28 3.60
N LYS A 98 12.23 2.36 3.91
CA LYS A 98 11.69 3.61 4.47
C LYS A 98 11.31 4.55 3.32
N PHE A 99 10.01 4.69 3.08
CA PHE A 99 9.48 5.50 1.98
C PHE A 99 9.00 6.87 2.43
N LEU A 100 9.18 7.86 1.56
CA LEU A 100 8.69 9.23 1.66
C LEU A 100 7.69 9.49 0.54
N PRO A 101 6.38 9.51 0.83
CA PRO A 101 5.39 10.00 -0.11
C PRO A 101 5.57 11.50 -0.32
N LEU A 102 5.55 11.92 -1.57
CA LEU A 102 5.72 13.32 -1.96
C LEU A 102 4.51 13.78 -2.77
N GLN A 103 3.88 14.86 -2.32
CA GLN A 103 3.05 15.69 -3.19
C GLN A 103 3.91 16.86 -3.68
N ILE A 104 4.00 17.03 -4.99
CA ILE A 104 4.89 17.99 -5.64
C ILE A 104 4.04 18.96 -6.47
N ARG A 105 4.20 20.26 -6.21
CA ARG A 105 3.45 21.31 -6.89
C ARG A 105 4.38 22.41 -7.39
N SER A 106 4.20 22.80 -8.65
CA SER A 106 4.82 24.02 -9.19
C SER A 106 3.91 25.20 -8.87
N ILE A 107 4.48 26.27 -8.30
CA ILE A 107 3.74 27.48 -7.95
C ILE A 107 4.29 28.70 -8.72
N PRO A 108 3.43 29.67 -9.08
CA PRO A 108 3.91 30.96 -9.60
C PRO A 108 4.72 31.68 -8.53
N SER A 109 5.67 32.51 -8.95
CA SER A 109 6.54 33.24 -8.04
C SER A 109 5.75 34.24 -7.18
N TRP A 110 5.73 33.94 -5.88
CA TRP A 110 5.51 34.76 -4.68
C TRP A 110 4.61 36.03 -4.68
N GLU A 111 3.73 36.10 -3.67
CA GLU A 111 3.89 37.05 -2.55
C GLU A 111 4.06 36.20 -1.28
N GLU A 112 5.21 36.27 -0.62
CA GLU A 112 5.44 35.59 0.66
C GLU A 112 4.65 36.36 1.74
N THR A 113 3.63 35.75 2.32
CA THR A 113 3.23 36.14 3.68
C THR A 113 4.41 35.85 4.59
N GLY A 114 4.80 36.78 5.47
CA GLY A 114 6.07 36.71 6.22
C GLY A 114 6.35 35.39 6.98
N ASP A 115 5.32 34.59 7.23
CA ASP A 115 5.43 33.29 7.93
C ASP A 115 5.58 32.07 7.00
N GLY A 116 5.42 32.21 5.68
CA GLY A 116 5.54 31.12 4.71
C GLY A 116 4.49 31.14 3.59
N TYR A 117 4.33 29.99 2.93
CA TYR A 117 3.38 29.80 1.82
C TYR A 117 2.18 28.98 2.26
N ILE A 118 0.96 29.47 2.01
CA ILE A 118 -0.27 28.70 2.24
C ILE A 118 -0.55 27.85 1.00
N HIS A 119 -0.28 26.56 1.10
CA HIS A 119 -0.68 25.59 0.09
C HIS A 119 -2.10 25.12 0.38
N ARG A 120 -2.91 24.96 -0.68
CA ARG A 120 -4.28 24.43 -0.61
C ARG A 120 -4.42 23.19 -1.47
N GLY A 121 -5.25 22.26 -1.02
CA GLY A 121 -5.61 21.06 -1.77
C GLY A 121 -7.05 20.63 -1.53
N GLU A 122 -7.51 19.66 -2.31
CA GLU A 122 -8.84 19.05 -2.15
C GLU A 122 -8.89 18.17 -0.88
N SER A 123 -9.99 18.25 -0.12
CA SER A 123 -10.18 17.48 1.13
C SER A 123 -10.09 15.97 0.92
N SER A 124 -10.43 15.48 -0.27
CA SER A 124 -10.29 14.06 -0.65
C SER A 124 -8.86 13.52 -0.50
N HIS A 125 -7.85 14.35 -0.79
CA HIS A 125 -6.44 13.96 -0.61
C HIS A 125 -6.08 13.88 0.87
N LEU A 126 -6.53 14.85 1.68
CA LEU A 126 -6.24 14.86 3.11
C LEU A 126 -6.96 13.72 3.84
N ASP A 127 -8.20 13.39 3.46
CA ASP A 127 -8.92 12.23 3.98
C ASP A 127 -8.18 10.93 3.69
N TYR A 128 -7.63 10.79 2.48
CA TYR A 128 -6.79 9.65 2.13
C TYR A 128 -5.52 9.63 3.00
N TRP A 129 -4.79 10.75 3.12
CA TRP A 129 -3.58 10.84 3.93
C TRP A 129 -3.83 10.57 5.42
N ALA A 130 -4.94 11.07 5.96
CA ALA A 130 -5.30 10.92 7.38
C ALA A 130 -5.70 9.49 7.74
N LYS A 131 -6.25 8.73 6.79
CA LYS A 131 -6.57 7.29 6.95
C LYS A 131 -5.37 6.40 6.67
N HIS A 132 -4.36 6.93 5.99
CA HIS A 132 -3.16 6.22 5.59
C HIS A 132 -2.09 6.25 6.70
N SER A 133 -1.32 5.17 6.83
CA SER A 133 -0.16 5.10 7.75
C SER A 133 1.05 5.96 7.35
N LEU A 134 0.92 6.84 6.33
CA LEU A 134 2.06 7.56 5.77
C LEU A 134 1.88 9.07 5.91
N HIS A 135 2.88 9.71 6.51
CA HIS A 135 3.02 11.15 6.48
C HIS A 135 3.45 11.60 5.08
N VAL A 136 2.57 12.34 4.40
CA VAL A 136 2.87 12.93 3.10
C VAL A 136 3.70 14.20 3.29
N TYR A 137 4.71 14.38 2.47
CA TYR A 137 5.48 15.62 2.41
C TYR A 137 5.04 16.42 1.21
N VAL A 138 4.57 17.64 1.47
CA VAL A 138 4.22 18.61 0.44
C VAL A 138 5.48 19.36 0.07
N VAL A 139 5.83 19.36 -1.22
CA VAL A 139 6.96 20.10 -1.79
C VAL A 139 6.43 21.09 -2.81
N ILE A 140 6.76 22.36 -2.59
CA ILE A 140 6.46 23.44 -3.54
C ILE A 140 7.74 23.85 -4.27
N VAL A 141 7.61 24.11 -5.56
CA VAL A 141 8.70 24.55 -6.44
C VAL A 141 8.31 25.88 -7.06
N ASP A 142 9.07 26.94 -6.73
CA ASP A 142 8.92 28.24 -7.37
C ASP A 142 9.35 28.17 -8.83
N ALA A 143 8.41 28.46 -9.74
CA ALA A 143 8.63 28.32 -11.18
C ALA A 143 9.62 29.35 -11.77
N GLN A 144 9.88 30.48 -11.10
CA GLN A 144 10.83 31.49 -11.57
C GLN A 144 12.23 31.29 -11.00
N THR A 145 12.33 31.03 -9.70
CA THR A 145 13.62 30.94 -9.01
C THR A 145 14.16 29.51 -8.94
N GLY A 146 13.29 28.50 -9.10
CA GLY A 146 13.63 27.10 -8.89
C GLY A 146 13.79 26.74 -7.40
N MET A 147 13.49 27.66 -6.50
CA MET A 147 13.59 27.44 -5.06
C MET A 147 12.52 26.45 -4.59
N MET A 148 12.95 25.47 -3.79
CA MET A 148 12.09 24.38 -3.33
C MET A 148 11.92 24.47 -1.82
N ARG A 149 10.68 24.31 -1.36
CA ARG A 149 10.35 24.27 0.07
C ARG A 149 9.44 23.10 0.37
N TRP A 150 9.46 22.64 1.61
CA TRP A 150 8.73 21.44 2.01
C TRP A 150 8.07 21.55 3.38
N GLN A 151 7.01 20.76 3.59
CA GLN A 151 6.40 20.59 4.90
C GLN A 151 5.78 19.19 5.02
N ARG A 152 5.91 18.58 6.20
CA ARG A 152 5.21 17.34 6.53
C ARG A 152 3.73 17.64 6.81
N ALA A 153 2.83 17.02 6.06
CA ALA A 153 1.39 17.14 6.29
C ALA A 153 0.96 16.23 7.44
N GLU A 154 0.35 16.82 8.46
CA GLU A 154 -0.22 16.14 9.61
C GLU A 154 -1.57 16.77 9.93
N LYS A 155 -2.52 15.98 10.44
CA LYS A 155 -3.85 16.51 10.79
C LYS A 155 -3.79 17.73 11.72
N GLY A 156 -2.79 17.79 12.61
CA GLY A 156 -2.61 18.91 13.53
C GLY A 156 -2.07 20.21 12.92
N ASN A 157 -1.56 20.18 11.68
CA ASN A 157 -1.00 21.37 11.00
C ASN A 157 -1.71 21.71 9.68
N CYS A 158 -2.77 20.97 9.34
CA CYS A 158 -3.68 21.29 8.25
C CYS A 158 -4.94 21.97 8.78
N GLU A 159 -5.37 23.06 8.13
CA GLU A 159 -6.66 23.67 8.37
C GLU A 159 -7.67 23.15 7.34
N GLU A 160 -8.70 22.45 7.82
CA GLU A 160 -9.74 21.83 6.99
C GLU A 160 -10.95 22.75 6.84
N THR A 161 -11.49 22.80 5.62
CA THR A 161 -12.82 23.34 5.30
C THR A 161 -13.66 22.23 4.66
N GLU A 162 -14.94 22.49 4.37
CA GLU A 162 -15.83 21.47 3.79
C GLU A 162 -15.36 20.90 2.44
N THR A 163 -14.55 21.65 1.68
CA THR A 163 -14.15 21.28 0.31
C THR A 163 -12.63 21.32 0.06
N GLU A 164 -11.91 22.10 0.87
CA GLU A 164 -10.48 22.30 0.74
C GLU A 164 -9.78 22.14 2.09
N TRP A 165 -8.48 21.87 2.04
CA TRP A 165 -7.59 22.02 3.18
C TRP A 165 -6.47 22.99 2.85
N SER A 166 -5.81 23.53 3.88
CA SER A 166 -4.62 24.34 3.71
C SER A 166 -3.51 23.98 4.71
N ILE A 167 -2.27 24.19 4.31
CA ILE A 167 -1.08 24.02 5.15
C ILE A 167 -0.13 25.19 4.94
N VAL A 168 0.48 25.65 6.03
CA VAL A 168 1.58 26.61 5.95
C VAL A 168 2.88 25.87 5.71
N ILE A 169 3.55 26.19 4.60
CA ILE A 169 4.91 25.73 4.27
C ILE A 169 5.89 26.83 4.71
N PRO A 170 6.66 26.60 5.79
CA PRO A 170 7.54 27.62 6.33
C PRO A 170 8.62 28.07 5.34
N ALA A 171 8.91 29.38 5.31
CA ALA A 171 9.94 29.93 4.42
C ALA A 171 11.35 29.33 4.69
N ALA A 172 11.59 28.91 5.94
CA ALA A 172 12.84 28.30 6.40
C ALA A 172 13.02 26.84 5.97
N ASN A 173 11.95 26.13 5.60
CA ASN A 173 12.02 24.72 5.22
C ASN A 173 12.47 24.55 3.77
N LEU A 174 13.73 24.90 3.50
CA LEU A 174 14.34 24.72 2.19
C LEU A 174 14.57 23.25 1.90
N LEU A 175 14.27 22.83 0.66
CA LEU A 175 14.62 21.49 0.19
C LEU A 175 15.99 21.55 -0.50
N ASP A 176 17.04 21.46 0.29
CA ASP A 176 18.43 21.36 -0.14
C ASP A 176 19.15 20.21 0.57
N ALA A 177 20.45 20.05 0.32
CA ALA A 177 21.28 19.01 0.92
C ALA A 177 21.20 18.92 2.47
N THR A 178 20.94 20.03 3.15
CA THR A 178 20.86 20.09 4.63
C THR A 178 19.55 19.50 5.15
N ALA A 179 18.48 19.56 4.35
CA ALA A 179 17.17 19.03 4.73
C ALA A 179 17.14 17.51 4.87
N ARG A 180 18.14 16.80 4.33
CA ARG A 180 18.27 15.33 4.39
C ARG A 180 18.00 14.78 5.79
N LEU A 181 18.61 15.40 6.81
CA LEU A 181 18.53 14.93 8.20
C LEU A 181 17.09 15.03 8.74
N CYS A 182 16.34 16.04 8.33
CA CYS A 182 14.96 16.23 8.76
C CYS A 182 14.02 15.10 8.30
N PHE A 183 14.34 14.45 7.18
CA PHE A 183 13.54 13.33 6.65
C PHE A 183 13.94 11.98 7.26
N ASP A 184 15.22 11.75 7.56
CA ASP A 184 15.73 10.45 8.04
C ASP A 184 15.20 10.10 9.44
N GLU A 185 15.07 11.11 10.30
CA GLU A 185 14.57 10.97 11.67
C GLU A 185 13.04 10.78 11.75
N ALA A 186 12.31 11.22 10.72
CA ALA A 186 10.86 11.35 10.76
C ALA A 186 10.09 10.10 10.28
N ILE A 187 10.77 9.09 9.73
CA ILE A 187 10.11 7.89 9.17
C ILE A 187 10.13 6.74 10.18
N ALA A 188 8.96 6.14 10.38
CA ALA A 188 8.79 4.93 11.16
C ALA A 188 9.81 3.84 10.77
N SER A 189 10.38 3.18 11.77
CA SER A 189 11.39 2.14 11.56
C SER A 189 10.87 0.72 11.79
N ASP A 190 9.60 0.58 12.21
CA ASP A 190 9.04 -0.74 12.48
C ASP A 190 8.65 -1.45 11.16
N PRO A 191 8.89 -2.77 11.03
CA PRO A 191 8.66 -3.49 9.79
C PRO A 191 7.21 -3.45 9.28
N GLU A 192 6.21 -3.44 10.17
CA GLU A 192 4.81 -3.49 9.77
C GLU A 192 4.38 -2.19 9.09
N THR A 193 4.78 -1.04 9.64
CA THR A 193 4.51 0.27 9.04
C THR A 193 5.17 0.38 7.67
N LEU A 194 6.40 -0.12 7.50
CA LEU A 194 7.08 -0.12 6.20
C LEU A 194 6.32 -0.96 5.15
N LEU A 195 5.79 -2.12 5.54
CA LEU A 195 4.98 -2.96 4.66
C LEU A 195 3.67 -2.28 4.26
N ARG A 196 2.91 -1.75 5.24
CA ARG A 196 1.67 -0.99 4.97
C ARG A 196 1.93 0.17 4.02
N SER A 197 3.05 0.87 4.23
CA SER A 197 3.49 1.98 3.39
C SER A 197 3.78 1.56 1.96
N ALA A 198 4.50 0.47 1.77
CA ALA A 198 4.82 -0.04 0.44
C ALA A 198 3.57 -0.44 -0.33
N PHE A 199 2.63 -1.13 0.32
CA PHE A 199 1.36 -1.54 -0.28
C PHE A 199 0.55 -0.33 -0.72
N ALA A 200 0.37 0.62 0.18
CA ALA A 200 -0.49 1.75 -0.10
C ALA A 200 0.10 2.70 -1.17
N LEU A 201 1.42 2.92 -1.18
CA LEU A 201 2.10 3.66 -2.26
C LEU A 201 2.07 2.94 -3.62
N ASP A 202 2.00 1.60 -3.61
CA ASP A 202 1.94 0.79 -4.82
C ASP A 202 0.53 0.39 -5.20
N ARG A 203 -0.51 0.91 -4.53
CA ARG A 203 -1.90 0.54 -4.75
C ARG A 203 -2.30 0.58 -6.23
N GLU A 204 -2.02 1.68 -6.92
CA GLU A 204 -2.35 1.81 -8.34
C GLU A 204 -1.61 0.78 -9.21
N LEU A 205 -0.33 0.51 -8.92
CA LEU A 205 0.41 -0.54 -9.63
C LEU A 205 -0.16 -1.94 -9.33
N MET A 206 -0.52 -2.22 -8.08
CA MET A 206 -1.14 -3.48 -7.70
C MET A 206 -2.49 -3.69 -8.41
N GLU A 207 -3.32 -2.64 -8.51
CA GLU A 207 -4.58 -2.66 -9.26
C GLU A 207 -4.34 -2.93 -10.76
N GLU A 208 -3.29 -2.35 -11.36
CA GLU A 208 -2.93 -2.61 -12.76
C GLU A 208 -2.40 -4.02 -13.01
N VAL A 209 -1.63 -4.57 -12.07
CA VAL A 209 -1.07 -5.93 -12.16
C VAL A 209 -2.15 -7.00 -11.88
N GLN A 210 -3.21 -6.64 -11.14
CA GLN A 210 -4.29 -7.56 -10.81
C GLN A 210 -4.92 -8.17 -12.07
N ASP A 211 -4.99 -9.50 -12.09
CA ASP A 211 -5.51 -10.30 -13.21
C ASP A 211 -4.76 -10.10 -14.56
N GLN A 212 -3.56 -9.50 -14.55
CA GLN A 212 -2.72 -9.31 -15.74
C GLN A 212 -1.46 -10.18 -15.68
N THR A 213 -1.00 -10.62 -16.85
CA THR A 213 0.35 -11.19 -16.97
C THR A 213 1.36 -10.05 -16.83
N THR A 214 2.28 -10.13 -15.87
CA THR A 214 3.20 -9.03 -15.58
C THR A 214 4.63 -9.53 -15.49
N TYR A 215 5.55 -8.78 -16.11
CA TYR A 215 6.98 -9.07 -16.06
C TYR A 215 7.77 -7.89 -15.48
N PHE A 216 8.64 -8.19 -14.52
CA PHE A 216 9.64 -7.24 -14.03
C PHE A 216 11.00 -7.63 -14.62
N VAL A 217 11.63 -6.69 -15.32
CA VAL A 217 12.94 -6.88 -15.94
C VAL A 217 13.95 -5.97 -15.25
N TRP A 218 14.96 -6.57 -14.64
CA TRP A 218 16.04 -5.86 -13.95
C TRP A 218 17.38 -6.08 -14.64
N ASP A 219 18.18 -5.03 -14.69
CA ASP A 219 19.60 -5.12 -15.04
C ASP A 219 20.42 -5.21 -13.75
N GLU A 220 21.38 -6.13 -13.71
CA GLU A 220 22.37 -6.31 -12.65
C GLU A 220 23.77 -6.01 -13.21
N TRP A 221 24.52 -5.17 -12.50
CA TRP A 221 25.90 -4.79 -12.81
C TRP A 221 26.84 -5.04 -11.62
N GLY A 222 28.12 -5.24 -11.91
CA GLY A 222 29.22 -5.04 -10.96
C GLY A 222 29.79 -6.31 -10.31
N ASP A 223 31.12 -6.40 -10.31
CA ASP A 223 31.85 -7.65 -10.01
C ASP A 223 31.97 -7.98 -8.51
N THR A 224 31.87 -6.98 -7.63
CA THR A 224 32.10 -7.13 -6.17
C THR A 224 30.83 -6.97 -5.33
N THR A 225 29.92 -6.08 -5.73
CA THR A 225 28.62 -5.91 -5.09
C THR A 225 27.63 -5.57 -6.18
N ALA A 226 26.63 -6.43 -6.35
CA ALA A 226 25.60 -6.29 -7.36
C ALA A 226 24.87 -4.96 -7.22
N ILE A 227 24.77 -4.24 -8.33
CA ILE A 227 23.98 -3.03 -8.51
C ILE A 227 22.81 -3.40 -9.41
N PHE A 228 21.60 -3.35 -8.85
CA PHE A 228 20.36 -3.55 -9.57
C PHE A 228 19.82 -2.22 -10.07
N CYS A 229 19.53 -2.13 -11.36
CA CYS A 229 19.10 -0.91 -12.02
C CYS A 229 18.09 -1.14 -13.14
N ASN A 230 17.65 -0.03 -13.74
CA ASN A 230 16.84 0.00 -14.96
C ASN A 230 15.66 -1.00 -14.94
N LEU A 231 14.86 -0.91 -13.88
CA LEU A 231 13.64 -1.70 -13.74
C LEU A 231 12.68 -1.32 -14.86
N ARG A 232 12.29 -2.31 -15.66
CA ARG A 232 11.25 -2.21 -16.68
C ARG A 232 10.10 -3.15 -16.32
N ILE A 233 8.89 -2.61 -16.28
CA ILE A 233 7.68 -3.36 -15.96
C ILE A 233 6.81 -3.43 -17.21
N TYR A 234 6.40 -4.63 -17.57
CA TYR A 234 5.49 -4.92 -18.67
C TYR A 234 4.21 -5.53 -18.11
N ILE A 235 3.05 -4.95 -18.44
CA ILE A 235 1.74 -5.34 -17.92
C ILE A 235 0.81 -5.71 -19.07
N GLY A 236 0.21 -6.89 -18.97
CA GLY A 236 -0.76 -7.43 -19.92
C GLY A 236 -0.16 -8.40 -20.94
N GLU A 237 -1.02 -8.92 -21.81
CA GLU A 237 -0.63 -9.92 -22.81
C GLU A 237 0.03 -9.28 -24.05
N GLY A 238 1.06 -9.95 -24.58
CA GLY A 238 1.74 -9.60 -25.83
C GLY A 238 3.16 -9.06 -25.64
N LYS A 239 4.03 -9.29 -26.64
CA LYS A 239 5.36 -8.68 -26.67
C LYS A 239 5.21 -7.19 -27.01
N ARG A 240 5.31 -6.33 -26.01
CA ARG A 240 5.41 -4.88 -26.21
C ARG A 240 6.87 -4.48 -26.40
N GLU A 241 7.12 -3.52 -27.29
CA GLU A 241 8.48 -2.97 -27.48
C GLU A 241 8.87 -2.03 -26.34
N GLU A 242 7.92 -1.24 -25.84
CA GLU A 242 8.13 -0.29 -24.74
C GLU A 242 7.56 -0.82 -23.43
N PRO A 243 8.24 -0.58 -22.29
CA PRO A 243 7.71 -0.91 -20.98
C PRO A 243 6.56 0.03 -20.58
N ASP A 244 5.64 -0.48 -19.78
CA ASP A 244 4.55 0.33 -19.19
C ASP A 244 5.09 1.27 -18.12
N VAL A 245 6.08 0.80 -17.35
CA VAL A 245 6.81 1.60 -16.35
C VAL A 245 8.30 1.34 -16.49
N GLN A 246 9.10 2.40 -16.49
CA GLN A 246 10.56 2.31 -16.45
C GLN A 246 11.11 3.19 -15.33
N ILE A 247 11.99 2.63 -14.50
CA ILE A 247 12.58 3.30 -13.35
C ILE A 247 14.08 3.02 -13.33
N ASP A 248 14.88 4.08 -13.39
CA ASP A 248 16.34 3.97 -13.34
C ASP A 248 16.85 3.95 -11.90
N TYR A 249 16.60 2.84 -11.22
CA TYR A 249 17.16 2.57 -9.91
C TYR A 249 18.68 2.36 -9.98
N HIS A 250 19.44 2.67 -8.92
CA HIS A 250 20.83 2.26 -8.76
C HIS A 250 21.03 1.72 -7.35
N LEU A 251 20.64 0.46 -7.13
CA LEU A 251 20.50 -0.11 -5.79
C LEU A 251 21.52 -1.21 -5.54
N ARG A 252 22.25 -1.11 -4.44
CA ARG A 252 23.15 -2.17 -3.99
C ARG A 252 22.39 -3.22 -3.21
N ALA A 253 22.62 -4.48 -3.50
CA ALA A 253 22.14 -5.61 -2.71
C ALA A 253 23.02 -6.84 -2.91
N ASN A 254 22.86 -7.85 -2.04
CA ASN A 254 23.57 -9.12 -2.24
C ASN A 254 22.91 -10.00 -3.30
N ASN A 255 21.63 -9.76 -3.57
CA ASN A 255 20.84 -10.47 -4.58
C ASN A 255 19.56 -9.67 -4.88
N LEU A 256 18.91 -9.99 -6.00
CA LEU A 256 17.67 -9.33 -6.42
C LEU A 256 16.52 -9.55 -5.42
N HIS A 257 16.53 -10.65 -4.67
CA HIS A 257 15.46 -10.96 -3.71
C HIS A 257 15.38 -9.93 -2.58
N GLU A 258 16.52 -9.45 -2.07
CA GLU A 258 16.57 -8.38 -1.07
C GLU A 258 15.92 -7.07 -1.58
N ILE A 259 16.10 -6.74 -2.86
CA ILE A 259 15.46 -5.57 -3.48
C ILE A 259 13.96 -5.80 -3.58
N MET A 260 13.54 -6.95 -4.11
CA MET A 260 12.13 -7.25 -4.35
C MET A 260 11.31 -7.25 -3.06
N ILE A 261 11.80 -7.83 -1.96
CA ILE A 261 11.04 -7.86 -0.69
C ILE A 261 10.94 -6.48 -0.01
N ARG A 262 11.85 -5.54 -0.32
CA ARG A 262 11.83 -4.19 0.26
C ARG A 262 10.99 -3.23 -0.57
N LEU A 263 11.15 -3.27 -1.89
CA LEU A 263 10.46 -2.37 -2.81
C LEU A 263 9.05 -2.84 -3.18
N PHE A 264 8.87 -4.15 -3.33
CA PHE A 264 7.64 -4.76 -3.84
C PHE A 264 7.23 -5.94 -2.94
N PRO A 265 7.04 -5.73 -1.63
CA PRO A 265 6.67 -6.81 -0.72
C PRO A 265 5.33 -7.47 -1.07
N TRP A 266 4.46 -6.76 -1.79
CA TRP A 266 3.19 -7.26 -2.31
C TRP A 266 3.34 -8.27 -3.46
N ALA A 267 4.51 -8.36 -4.08
CA ALA A 267 4.76 -9.19 -5.25
C ALA A 267 5.18 -10.62 -4.87
N ALA A 268 4.49 -11.60 -5.44
CA ALA A 268 4.97 -12.96 -5.59
C ALA A 268 5.62 -13.08 -6.97
N TYR A 269 6.79 -13.73 -7.06
CA TYR A 269 7.49 -13.80 -8.33
C TYR A 269 8.31 -15.08 -8.50
N SER A 270 8.59 -15.39 -9.75
CA SER A 270 9.49 -16.46 -10.17
C SER A 270 10.25 -16.03 -11.43
N TYR A 271 11.38 -16.66 -11.74
CA TYR A 271 12.07 -16.38 -13.00
C TYR A 271 11.24 -16.90 -14.17
N ALA A 272 10.86 -16.00 -15.07
CA ALA A 272 10.17 -16.35 -16.31
C ALA A 272 11.16 -16.94 -17.34
N GLU A 273 12.41 -16.50 -17.28
CA GLU A 273 13.49 -16.92 -18.17
C GLU A 273 14.78 -17.11 -17.36
N PRO A 274 15.73 -17.95 -17.84
CA PRO A 274 17.08 -17.98 -17.31
C PRO A 274 17.73 -16.60 -17.40
N ILE A 275 18.63 -16.29 -16.45
CA ILE A 275 19.39 -15.04 -16.47
C ILE A 275 20.19 -14.96 -17.77
N LYS A 276 20.06 -13.84 -18.46
CA LYS A 276 20.78 -13.56 -19.71
C LYS A 276 21.93 -12.62 -19.42
N GLU A 277 23.12 -12.94 -19.90
CA GLU A 277 24.28 -12.06 -19.81
C GLU A 277 24.51 -11.34 -21.13
N TYR A 278 24.58 -10.01 -21.08
CA TYR A 278 24.91 -9.16 -22.21
C TYR A 278 26.27 -8.52 -22.00
N SER A 279 27.06 -8.48 -23.08
CA SER A 279 28.40 -7.88 -23.11
C SER A 279 29.40 -8.42 -22.06
N GLY A 280 29.07 -9.51 -21.37
CA GLY A 280 29.88 -10.09 -20.29
C GLY A 280 29.88 -9.29 -18.98
N GLU A 281 29.06 -8.23 -18.90
CA GLU A 281 29.07 -7.27 -17.78
C GLU A 281 27.68 -7.07 -17.15
N VAL A 282 26.61 -7.37 -17.89
CA VAL A 282 25.23 -7.12 -17.46
C VAL A 282 24.45 -8.41 -17.42
N ALA A 283 23.97 -8.78 -16.23
CA ALA A 283 23.01 -9.85 -16.07
C ALA A 283 21.58 -9.29 -16.09
N VAL A 284 20.70 -9.91 -16.87
CA VAL A 284 19.30 -9.49 -17.05
C VAL A 284 18.39 -10.53 -16.42
N HIS A 285 17.58 -10.07 -15.46
CA HIS A 285 16.63 -10.87 -14.71
C HIS A 285 15.23 -10.59 -15.22
N VAL A 286 14.54 -11.63 -15.70
CA VAL A 286 13.14 -11.53 -16.14
C VAL A 286 12.28 -12.32 -15.18
N LEU A 287 11.44 -11.62 -14.42
CA LEU A 287 10.57 -12.19 -13.40
C LEU A 287 9.12 -12.19 -13.88
N ASP A 288 8.43 -13.33 -13.79
CA ASP A 288 6.95 -13.41 -13.80
C ASP A 288 6.46 -12.97 -12.43
N VAL A 289 5.66 -11.91 -12.38
CA VAL A 289 5.20 -11.26 -11.15
C VAL A 289 3.67 -11.34 -11.04
N LYS A 290 3.20 -11.74 -9.87
CA LYS A 290 1.78 -11.85 -9.51
C LYS A 290 1.53 -11.18 -8.16
N LEU A 291 0.30 -10.75 -7.92
CA LEU A 291 -0.08 -10.31 -6.58
C LEU A 291 -0.02 -11.48 -5.61
N ARG A 292 0.40 -11.18 -4.39
CA ARG A 292 0.19 -12.06 -3.24
C ARG A 292 -1.28 -12.03 -2.81
N PRO A 293 -1.81 -13.12 -2.22
CA PRO A 293 -3.13 -13.10 -1.61
C PRO A 293 -3.32 -11.98 -0.57
N GLU A 294 -2.26 -11.66 0.19
CA GLU A 294 -2.29 -10.57 1.16
C GLU A 294 -2.43 -9.19 0.50
N ALA A 295 -1.88 -9.02 -0.70
CA ALA A 295 -2.03 -7.79 -1.48
C ALA A 295 -3.44 -7.68 -2.09
N GLU A 296 -4.01 -8.79 -2.55
CA GLU A 296 -5.41 -8.83 -3.01
C GLU A 296 -6.38 -8.49 -1.87
N ALA A 297 -6.16 -9.07 -0.68
CA ALA A 297 -6.96 -8.77 0.51
C ALA A 297 -6.80 -7.31 0.95
N TYR A 298 -5.60 -6.74 0.84
CA TYR A 298 -5.37 -5.33 1.08
C TYR A 298 -6.19 -4.44 0.12
N LEU A 299 -6.18 -4.73 -1.18
CA LEU A 299 -7.00 -3.99 -2.15
C LEU A 299 -8.50 -4.10 -1.86
N GLU A 300 -8.99 -5.30 -1.48
CA GLU A 300 -10.38 -5.49 -1.08
C GLU A 300 -10.75 -4.70 0.18
N PHE A 301 -9.84 -4.66 1.17
CA PHE A 301 -10.04 -3.88 2.38
C PHE A 301 -10.07 -2.37 2.09
N GLU A 302 -9.18 -1.87 1.24
CA GLU A 302 -9.18 -0.48 0.77
C GLU A 302 -10.48 -0.14 0.02
N ASP A 303 -10.95 -1.01 -0.88
CA ASP A 303 -12.23 -0.85 -1.58
C ASP A 303 -13.39 -0.69 -0.58
N PHE A 304 -13.41 -1.50 0.49
CA PHE A 304 -14.42 -1.42 1.55
C PHE A 304 -14.34 -0.09 2.33
N LEU A 305 -13.14 0.34 2.71
CA LEU A 305 -12.95 1.61 3.42
C LEU A 305 -13.43 2.81 2.60
N GLU A 306 -13.26 2.77 1.28
CA GLU A 306 -13.75 3.80 0.37
C GLU A 306 -15.26 3.74 0.14
N ALA A 307 -15.82 2.53 0.00
CA ALA A 307 -17.25 2.34 -0.20
C ALA A 307 -18.08 2.68 1.06
N GLY A 308 -17.47 2.55 2.25
CA GLY A 308 -18.14 2.70 3.53
C GLY A 308 -18.91 1.44 3.94
N TYR A 309 -19.56 1.50 5.10
CA TYR A 309 -20.37 0.37 5.58
C TYR A 309 -21.51 0.10 4.59
N PRO A 310 -21.69 -1.15 4.12
CA PRO A 310 -22.74 -1.48 3.17
C PRO A 310 -24.12 -1.20 3.76
N ASP A 311 -25.07 -0.81 2.91
CA ASP A 311 -26.47 -0.68 3.32
C ASP A 311 -27.05 -2.09 3.56
N GLU A 312 -26.88 -2.58 4.78
CA GLU A 312 -27.35 -3.87 5.25
C GLU A 312 -28.65 -3.70 6.03
N GLU A 313 -29.61 -4.60 5.79
CA GLU A 313 -30.83 -4.63 6.59
C GLU A 313 -30.46 -4.85 8.07
N MET A 314 -31.04 -4.03 8.95
CA MET A 314 -30.88 -4.18 10.39
C MET A 314 -31.27 -5.61 10.77
N PRO A 315 -30.39 -6.37 11.44
CA PRO A 315 -30.72 -7.72 11.86
C PRO A 315 -31.93 -7.65 12.79
N TRP A 316 -32.96 -8.44 12.48
CA TRP A 316 -34.11 -8.56 13.35
C TRP A 316 -33.65 -9.17 14.67
N ALA A 317 -33.94 -8.47 15.76
CA ALA A 317 -33.84 -9.08 17.07
C ALA A 317 -34.75 -10.32 17.06
N PRO A 318 -34.25 -11.50 17.44
CA PRO A 318 -35.11 -12.67 17.57
C PRO A 318 -36.28 -12.32 18.48
N GLU A 319 -37.46 -12.85 18.17
CA GLU A 319 -38.62 -12.68 19.06
C GLU A 319 -38.21 -13.11 20.46
N SER A 320 -38.46 -12.26 21.45
CA SER A 320 -38.17 -12.61 22.83
C SER A 320 -38.95 -13.87 23.19
N GLU A 321 -38.25 -14.96 23.51
CA GLU A 321 -38.85 -16.17 24.07
C GLU A 321 -39.33 -15.87 25.51
N GLY A 322 -40.42 -15.11 25.63
CA GLY A 322 -41.03 -14.73 26.89
C GLY A 322 -40.41 -13.52 27.58
N TYR A 323 -41.23 -12.88 28.40
CA TYR A 323 -40.76 -11.91 29.40
C TYR A 323 -40.13 -12.69 30.56
N VAL A 324 -39.02 -12.19 31.11
CA VAL A 324 -38.49 -12.65 32.41
C VAL A 324 -39.64 -12.60 33.41
N THR A 325 -39.96 -13.72 34.05
CA THR A 325 -41.01 -13.74 35.08
C THR A 325 -40.59 -12.86 36.26
N ALA A 326 -41.56 -12.35 37.04
CA ALA A 326 -41.25 -11.51 38.20
C ALA A 326 -40.32 -12.23 39.21
N GLU A 327 -40.44 -13.54 39.33
CA GLU A 327 -39.58 -14.37 40.20
C GLU A 327 -38.15 -14.49 39.66
N GLU A 328 -37.98 -14.67 38.35
CA GLU A 328 -36.67 -14.68 37.70
C GLU A 328 -35.99 -13.30 37.74
N GLU A 329 -36.76 -12.22 37.59
CA GLU A 329 -36.27 -10.85 37.71
C GLU A 329 -35.80 -10.57 39.15
N GLU A 330 -36.60 -10.97 40.15
CA GLU A 330 -36.26 -10.77 41.56
C GLU A 330 -35.05 -11.62 41.98
N ALA A 331 -34.94 -12.85 41.50
CA ALA A 331 -33.77 -13.71 41.71
C ALA A 331 -32.52 -13.12 41.07
N PHE A 332 -32.62 -12.57 39.85
CA PHE A 332 -31.53 -11.86 39.18
C PHE A 332 -31.03 -10.68 40.01
N TRP A 333 -31.93 -9.81 40.49
CA TRP A 333 -31.56 -8.65 41.33
C TRP A 333 -30.99 -9.07 42.70
N ARG A 334 -31.56 -10.10 43.34
CA ARG A 334 -31.02 -10.69 44.58
C ARG A 334 -29.58 -11.20 44.39
N SER A 335 -29.29 -11.86 43.27
CA SER A 335 -27.95 -12.40 42.98
C SER A 335 -26.87 -11.32 42.81
N ARG A 336 -27.26 -10.11 42.38
CA ARG A 336 -26.35 -8.98 42.22
C ARG A 336 -26.20 -8.10 43.45
N GLY A 337 -26.82 -8.48 44.58
CA GLY A 337 -26.77 -7.71 45.83
C GLY A 337 -27.48 -6.35 45.75
N VAL A 338 -28.22 -6.08 44.68
CA VAL A 338 -29.02 -4.86 44.51
C VAL A 338 -30.45 -5.19 44.91
N SER A 339 -30.76 -4.97 46.19
CA SER A 339 -32.15 -4.89 46.61
C SER A 339 -32.80 -3.71 45.90
N ARG A 340 -33.99 -3.89 45.31
CA ARG A 340 -34.84 -2.78 44.82
C ARG A 340 -35.29 -1.94 46.03
N GLY A 341 -34.39 -1.14 46.56
CA GLY A 341 -34.67 -0.11 47.54
C GLY A 341 -35.03 1.18 46.80
N HIS A 342 -36.27 1.62 46.97
CA HIS A 342 -36.82 2.93 46.59
C HIS A 342 -37.15 3.20 45.11
N ARG A 343 -38.36 2.76 44.71
CA ARG A 343 -39.26 3.61 43.91
C ARG A 343 -40.56 3.98 44.65
N ASP A 344 -40.57 3.88 45.97
CA ASP A 344 -41.50 4.60 46.82
C ASP A 344 -40.76 5.75 47.47
N ARG A 345 -40.60 6.87 46.77
CA ARG A 345 -40.45 8.21 47.38
C ARG A 345 -40.64 9.29 46.33
N GLU A 346 -41.69 10.05 46.57
CA GLU A 346 -42.02 11.40 46.06
C GLU A 346 -42.95 11.51 44.83
N LYS A 347 -44.25 11.54 45.19
CA LYS A 347 -45.39 12.32 44.67
C LYS A 347 -46.00 12.01 43.32
#